data_AF-A0A321L5Q3-F1
#
_entry.id   AF-A0A321L5Q3-F1
#
_cell.length_a   1.000
_cell.length_b   1.000
_cell.length_c   1.000
_cell.angle_alpha   90.00
_cell.angle_beta   90.00
_cell.angle_gamma   90.00
#
_symmetry.space_group_name_H-M   'P 1'
#
loop_
_entity.id
_entity.type
_entity.pdbx_description
1 polymer ?
#
loop_
_entity_poly.entity_id
_entity_poly.type
_entity_poly.pdbx_seq_one_letter_code
_entity_poly.pdbx_strand_id
1 'polypeptide(L)'
;MKPGEGMVTDGGRLVWADVEEAAQLAFKVWASRPELRWAKEAWELLGKAGMTQFSTELRRYEVAIRFLVLCDYLSRLLLRCMG
;
A
#
# COMPACT_ATOMS: atom_id res chain seq x y z
N MET A 1 11.61 6.24 -34.46
CA MET A 1 10.70 5.80 -33.37
C MET A 1 10.31 4.36 -33.69
N LYS A 2 10.85 3.36 -32.97
CA LYS A 2 10.52 1.94 -33.23
C LYS A 2 9.25 1.57 -32.46
N PRO A 3 8.25 0.93 -33.10
CA PRO A 3 7.09 0.40 -32.43
C PRO A 3 7.39 -1.03 -31.96
N GLY A 4 7.09 -1.38 -30.69
CA GLY A 4 6.98 -2.79 -30.30
C GLY A 4 7.57 -3.25 -28.97
N GLU A 5 8.16 -2.41 -28.13
CA GLU A 5 8.48 -2.84 -26.75
C GLU A 5 7.25 -2.67 -25.85
N GLY A 6 6.30 -3.59 -26.04
CA GLY A 6 5.35 -3.91 -24.98
C GLY A 6 6.16 -4.38 -23.79
N MET A 7 6.16 -3.59 -22.72
CA MET A 7 6.79 -3.88 -21.45
C MET A 7 6.18 -5.19 -20.91
N VAL A 8 6.87 -6.32 -21.14
CA VAL A 8 6.52 -7.60 -20.54
C VAL A 8 6.70 -7.41 -19.05
N THR A 9 5.58 -7.29 -18.35
CA THR A 9 5.55 -7.17 -16.91
C THR A 9 5.31 -8.57 -16.39
N ASP A 10 6.41 -9.21 -15.97
CA ASP A 10 6.31 -10.47 -15.25
C ASP A 10 5.50 -10.20 -13.98
N GLY A 11 4.43 -10.96 -13.79
CA GLY A 11 3.53 -10.77 -12.65
C GLY A 11 4.30 -10.88 -11.33
N GLY A 12 3.95 -10.06 -10.36
CA GLY A 12 4.69 -9.93 -9.11
C GLY A 12 3.80 -9.74 -7.89
N ARG A 13 4.45 -9.58 -6.75
CA ARG A 13 3.80 -9.28 -5.46
C ARG A 13 4.52 -8.11 -4.81
N LEU A 14 3.75 -7.11 -4.39
CA LEU A 14 4.29 -6.07 -3.51
C LEU A 14 4.40 -6.62 -2.09
N VAL A 15 5.60 -6.52 -1.51
CA VAL A 15 5.88 -6.84 -0.11
C VAL A 15 5.87 -5.57 0.73
N TRP A 16 5.83 -5.70 2.06
CA TRP A 16 5.82 -4.54 2.96
C TRP A 16 6.98 -3.58 2.69
N ALA A 17 8.17 -4.11 2.41
CA ALA A 17 9.36 -3.31 2.11
C ALA A 17 9.17 -2.35 0.92
N ASP A 18 8.30 -2.69 -0.05
CA ASP A 18 8.03 -1.85 -1.22
C ASP A 18 7.15 -0.62 -0.88
N VAL A 19 6.38 -0.69 0.21
CA VAL A 19 5.40 0.35 0.60
C VAL A 19 5.71 1.00 1.94
N GLU A 20 6.69 0.50 2.68
CA GLU A 20 7.05 0.96 4.02
C GLU A 20 7.46 2.44 4.04
N GLU A 21 8.29 2.87 3.08
CA GLU A 21 8.73 4.27 3.02
C GLU A 21 7.54 5.22 2.76
N ALA A 22 6.66 4.85 1.83
CA ALA A 22 5.43 5.59 1.56
C ALA A 22 4.51 5.64 2.78
N ALA A 23 4.39 4.52 3.52
CA ALA A 23 3.65 4.47 4.78
C ALA A 23 4.26 5.42 5.83
N GLN A 24 5.57 5.37 6.01
CA GLN A 24 6.27 6.25 6.95
C GLN A 24 6.06 7.72 6.62
N LEU A 25 6.08 8.11 5.34
CA LEU A 25 5.79 9.47 4.90
C LEU A 25 4.33 9.87 5.18
N ALA A 26 3.38 8.99 4.88
CA ALA A 26 1.96 9.24 5.12
C ALA A 26 1.63 9.42 6.61
N PHE A 27 2.31 8.68 7.49
CA PHE A 27 2.09 8.72 8.95
C PHE A 27 3.11 9.60 9.71
N LYS A 28 4.03 10.27 9.02
CA LYS A 28 5.13 11.07 9.61
C LYS A 28 4.64 12.19 10.53
N VAL A 29 3.42 12.68 10.32
CA VAL A 29 2.86 13.81 11.06
C VAL A 29 2.47 13.42 12.50
N TRP A 30 2.40 12.13 12.84
CA TRP A 30 1.83 11.66 14.11
C TRP A 30 2.90 11.12 15.06
N ALA A 31 2.97 11.72 16.27
CA ALA A 31 4.12 11.63 17.18
C ALA A 31 4.36 10.25 17.83
N SER A 32 3.35 9.38 17.88
CA SER A 32 3.41 8.08 18.59
C SER A 32 3.43 6.85 17.67
N ARG A 33 3.19 7.02 16.36
CA ARG A 33 3.22 5.98 15.31
C ARG A 33 2.44 4.66 15.57
N PRO A 34 1.33 4.57 16.34
CA PRO A 34 0.54 3.34 16.37
C PRO A 34 -0.04 2.98 14.99
N GLU A 35 -0.27 3.97 14.13
CA GLU A 35 -0.84 3.81 12.79
C GLU A 35 0.07 2.99 11.87
N LEU A 36 1.39 3.06 12.05
CA LEU A 36 2.34 2.32 11.24
C LEU A 36 2.24 0.82 11.50
N ARG A 37 2.00 0.44 12.76
CA ARG A 37 1.76 -0.96 13.14
C ARG A 37 0.48 -1.47 12.49
N TRP A 38 -0.58 -0.67 12.53
CA TRP A 38 -1.88 -1.02 11.95
C TRP A 38 -1.82 -1.10 10.43
N ALA A 39 -1.09 -0.19 9.78
CA ALA A 39 -0.85 -0.23 8.33
C ALA A 39 -0.13 -1.52 7.93
N LYS A 40 0.84 -1.98 8.73
CA LYS A 40 1.51 -3.26 8.53
C LYS A 40 0.55 -4.44 8.71
N GLU A 41 -0.24 -4.46 9.78
CA GLU A 41 -1.23 -5.52 10.03
C GLU A 41 -2.29 -5.59 8.92
N ALA A 42 -2.80 -4.44 8.47
CA ALA A 42 -3.73 -4.34 7.36
C ALA A 42 -3.10 -4.82 6.04
N TRP A 43 -1.84 -4.48 5.79
CA TRP A 43 -1.09 -4.96 4.63
C TRP A 43 -0.89 -6.47 4.65
N GLU A 44 -0.62 -7.06 5.81
CA GLU A 44 -0.52 -8.52 5.97
C GLU A 44 -1.87 -9.21 5.67
N LEU A 45 -2.99 -8.63 6.11
CA LEU A 45 -4.34 -9.14 5.79
C LEU A 45 -4.63 -9.07 4.28
N LEU A 46 -4.27 -7.97 3.62
CA LEU A 46 -4.37 -7.86 2.16
C LEU A 46 -3.51 -8.91 1.46
N GLY A 47 -2.31 -9.18 1.97
CA GLY A 47 -1.44 -10.23 1.49
C GLY A 47 -2.07 -11.62 1.59
N LYS A 48 -2.70 -11.93 2.72
CA LYS A 48 -3.45 -13.19 2.93
C LYS A 48 -4.67 -13.30 2.01
N ALA A 49 -5.32 -12.18 1.70
CA ALA A 49 -6.44 -12.13 0.77
C ALA A 49 -6.03 -12.15 -0.72
N GLY A 50 -4.72 -12.23 -1.02
CA GLY A 50 -4.20 -12.19 -2.40
C GLY A 50 -4.29 -10.81 -3.07
N MET A 51 -4.60 -9.76 -2.31
CA MET A 51 -4.81 -8.41 -2.82
C MET A 51 -3.52 -7.62 -3.04
N THR A 52 -2.36 -8.19 -2.72
CA THR A 52 -1.03 -7.60 -2.96
C THR A 52 -0.36 -8.11 -4.24
N GLN A 53 -1.05 -8.97 -5.00
CA GLN A 53 -0.55 -9.57 -6.24
C GLN A 53 -0.94 -8.70 -7.43
N PHE A 54 -0.07 -8.63 -8.43
CA PHE A 54 -0.32 -7.91 -9.66
C PHE A 54 0.25 -8.68 -10.86
N SER A 55 -0.43 -8.62 -11.99
CA SER A 55 0.04 -9.24 -13.24
C SER A 55 0.53 -8.21 -14.26
N THR A 56 0.33 -6.92 -13.99
CA THR A 56 0.76 -5.82 -14.85
C THR A 56 1.17 -4.62 -14.01
N GLU A 57 1.95 -3.71 -14.60
CA GLU A 57 2.31 -2.45 -13.93
C GLU A 57 1.09 -1.59 -13.57
N LEU A 58 0.03 -1.59 -14.41
CA LEU A 58 -1.22 -0.93 -14.04
C LEU A 58 -1.82 -1.52 -12.76
N ARG A 59 -1.83 -2.86 -12.64
CA ARG A 59 -2.30 -3.54 -11.43
C ARG A 59 -1.37 -3.27 -10.23
N ARG A 60 -0.07 -3.10 -10.44
CA ARG A 60 0.88 -2.69 -9.40
C ARG A 60 0.49 -1.33 -8.80
N TYR A 61 0.17 -0.35 -9.65
CA TYR A 61 -0.32 0.94 -9.19
C TYR A 61 -1.67 0.83 -8.46
N GLU A 62 -2.60 -0.01 -8.92
CA GLU A 62 -3.86 -0.25 -8.20
C GLU A 62 -3.64 -0.80 -6.79
N VAL A 63 -2.71 -1.75 -6.62
CA VAL A 63 -2.35 -2.29 -5.30
C VAL A 63 -1.78 -1.19 -4.39
N ALA A 64 -0.92 -0.32 -4.93
CA ALA A 64 -0.37 0.82 -4.19
C ALA A 64 -1.46 1.85 -3.81
N ILE A 65 -2.41 2.13 -4.70
CA ILE A 65 -3.53 3.05 -4.42
C ILE A 65 -4.44 2.47 -3.32
N ARG A 66 -4.74 1.16 -3.36
CA ARG A 66 -5.52 0.50 -2.30
C ARG A 66 -4.86 0.63 -0.94
N PHE A 67 -3.54 0.49 -0.88
CA PHE A 67 -2.78 0.72 0.34
C PHE A 67 -2.96 2.15 0.86
N LEU A 68 -2.76 3.15 0.00
CA LEU A 68 -2.87 4.56 0.37
C LEU A 68 -4.27 4.93 0.86
N VAL A 69 -5.32 4.41 0.21
CA VAL A 69 -6.71 4.61 0.64
C VAL A 69 -6.97 3.98 1.99
N LEU A 70 -6.45 2.78 2.25
CA LEU A 70 -6.53 2.14 3.57
C LEU A 70 -5.83 2.95 4.65
N CYS A 71 -4.65 3.49 4.35
CA CYS A 71 -3.91 4.37 5.26
C CYS A 71 -4.70 5.66 5.60
N ASP A 72 -5.32 6.31 4.62
CA ASP A 72 -6.18 7.48 4.86
C ASP A 72 -7.46 7.11 5.65
N TYR A 73 -8.10 5.99 5.34
CA TYR A 73 -9.29 5.55 6.06
C TYR A 73 -9.01 5.22 7.53
N LEU A 74 -7.93 4.48 7.80
CA LEU A 74 -7.54 4.09 9.16
C LEU A 74 -7.14 5.30 10.01
N SER A 75 -6.39 6.24 9.46
CA SER A 75 -6.03 7.48 10.18
C SER A 75 -7.27 8.30 10.56
N ARG A 76 -8.25 8.44 9.68
CA ARG A 76 -9.50 9.16 10.00
C ARG A 76 -10.36 8.45 11.04
N LEU A 77 -10.40 7.12 11.02
CA LEU A 77 -11.16 6.33 12.00
C LEU A 77 -10.54 6.46 13.41
N LEU A 78 -9.21 6.43 13.50
CA LEU A 78 -8.49 6.56 14.77
C LEU A 78 -8.66 7.95 15.40
N LEU A 79 -8.63 9.03 14.61
CA LEU A 79 -8.95 10.37 15.11
C LEU A 79 -10.36 10.47 15.71
N ARG A 80 -11.31 9.67 15.24
CA ARG A 80 -12.69 9.66 15.77
C ARG A 80 -12.86 8.81 17.00
N CYS A 81 -12.03 7.78 17.20
CA CYS A 81 -12.09 6.90 18.39
C CYS A 81 -11.27 7.42 19.57
N MET A 82 -10.34 8.34 19.35
CA MET A 82 -9.54 8.99 20.41
C MET A 82 -10.07 10.37 20.83
N GLY A 83 -11.24 10.78 20.33
CA GLY A 83 -11.92 12.04 20.66
C GLY A 83 -13.07 11.85 21.64
#